data_AF-A0A538EZY6-F1
#
_entry.id   AF-A0A538EZY6-F1
#
_cell.length_a   1.000
_cell.length_b   1.000
_cell.length_c   1.000
_cell.angle_alpha   90.00
_cell.angle_beta   90.00
_cell.angle_gamma   90.00
#
_symmetry.space_group_name_H-M   'P 1'
#
loop_
_entity.id
_entity.type
_entity.pdbx_description
1 polymer ?
#
loop_
_entity_poly.entity_id
_entity_poly.type
_entity_poly.pdbx_seq_one_letter_code
_entity_poly.pdbx_strand_id
1 'polypeptide(L)'
;MQRALFCRASLWAGAASVLAVAAVLAGGQRAEASASPQCRYGEITLNVAPHLTAPDPTYPGDAITSSGGSWTSCGVPFSHFYKEWLRDGVVFSGPDEVAGAPASFTYTVQPADVGHAIRSAVQPCNDDTGCYGSFVQSSNAIVPSNPPPPPPPPPAPVVAQGYVRDPSGVPVEGAVVELFRDPPVGSSGSYAALDTATTGTDGFFVLRSDYTADLRGDATANGGYVNFDVVGSSDEVGYYGGVTRTFDEATRIWLTPEQAVADDWTRIADEKLDLRPVPGPSLAAGGGPAVGTTWCPFSRKTKTLVATERDSTIIGELLVARDAVGIFAFGEGTEHVSNISIGVNFGNGWTLGAFEHAATGDTTGVSIENVGDDWAHVLRSDFVYAKYRKQTLDVFGNVCSTWYTIEPKEWVGGGIVPGADESQYLHKCLTTYRQWSIRQGPGSTWFRASNKLRTWGAAATVGLGSGGLAVQAWTGASRWVTYQYYFGSQVFDHYLCGNDGYPRRSTRVFAGG
;
A
#
# COMPACT_ATOMS: atom_id res chain seq x y z
N MET A 1 -13.38 45.32 1.33
CA MET A 1 -14.53 45.07 2.24
C MET A 1 -14.27 43.72 2.90
N GLN A 2 -13.72 43.62 4.12
CA GLN A 2 -14.42 43.64 5.44
C GLN A 2 -15.63 42.68 5.46
N ARG A 3 -15.86 41.73 6.38
CA ARG A 3 -15.46 41.32 7.77
C ARG A 3 -15.73 39.79 7.84
N ALA A 4 -15.30 38.93 8.77
CA ALA A 4 -15.29 38.92 10.25
C ALA A 4 -14.47 37.67 10.70
N LEU A 5 -13.46 37.75 11.59
CA LEU A 5 -13.48 37.67 13.08
C LEU A 5 -13.66 36.25 13.67
N PHE A 6 -12.67 35.85 14.49
CA PHE A 6 -12.69 35.09 15.79
C PHE A 6 -11.45 34.16 15.86
N CYS A 7 -10.67 33.99 16.93
CA CYS A 7 -10.27 34.80 18.10
C CYS A 7 -9.03 34.06 18.68
N ARG A 8 -8.00 34.80 19.12
CA ARG A 8 -6.83 34.27 19.85
C ARG A 8 -7.05 34.49 21.35
N ALA A 9 -6.62 33.56 22.19
CA ALA A 9 -6.53 33.76 23.64
C ALA A 9 -5.08 33.54 24.11
N SER A 10 -4.49 34.60 24.62
CA SER A 10 -3.28 34.65 25.46
C SER A 10 -3.69 35.38 26.73
N LEU A 11 -3.36 34.83 27.90
CA LEU A 11 -3.59 35.48 29.19
C LEU A 11 -2.40 35.22 30.13
N TRP A 12 -1.76 36.32 30.52
CA TRP A 12 -0.85 36.44 31.65
C TRP A 12 -1.50 37.35 32.70
N ALA A 13 -1.15 37.07 33.96
CA ALA A 13 -1.14 37.93 35.14
C ALA A 13 -2.48 38.38 35.76
N GLY A 14 -2.71 37.91 36.99
CA GLY A 14 -3.60 38.51 37.98
C GLY A 14 -3.14 38.12 39.39
N ALA A 15 -2.57 39.08 40.10
CA ALA A 15 -2.13 38.97 41.49
C ALA A 15 -3.33 39.08 42.46
N ALA A 16 -3.28 38.34 43.57
CA ALA A 16 -4.04 38.67 44.77
C ALA A 16 -3.29 38.19 46.02
N SER A 17 -2.87 39.18 46.79
CA SER A 17 -2.23 39.14 48.10
C SER A 17 -3.27 38.90 49.20
N VAL A 18 -2.95 38.06 50.19
CA VAL A 18 -3.59 38.09 51.51
C VAL A 18 -2.52 38.12 52.58
N LEU A 19 -2.58 39.18 53.38
CA LEU A 19 -1.82 39.45 54.59
C LEU A 19 -2.06 38.39 55.66
N ALA A 20 -1.00 38.04 56.41
CA ALA A 20 -1.10 37.90 57.85
C ALA A 20 0.22 38.36 58.50
N VAL A 21 0.10 39.46 59.24
CA VAL A 21 1.13 40.13 60.01
C VAL A 21 1.42 39.32 61.27
N ALA A 22 2.69 39.00 61.48
CA ALA A 22 3.23 38.57 62.76
C ALA A 22 3.93 39.77 63.43
N ALA A 23 3.56 40.10 64.66
CA ALA A 23 4.43 40.82 65.60
C ALA A 23 3.92 40.63 67.05
N VAL A 24 4.60 39.81 67.86
CA VAL A 24 5.64 40.15 68.85
C VAL A 24 5.03 40.56 70.21
N LEU A 25 5.32 39.80 71.27
CA LEU A 25 6.11 40.24 72.44
C LEU A 25 6.22 39.16 73.54
N ALA A 26 7.48 38.78 73.75
CA ALA A 26 8.21 38.44 74.98
C ALA A 26 7.45 38.31 76.33
N GLY A 27 7.80 37.26 77.06
CA GLY A 27 7.57 37.14 78.51
C GLY A 27 7.86 35.73 79.02
N GLY A 28 9.08 35.49 79.47
CA GLY A 28 9.60 34.15 79.71
C GLY A 28 9.10 33.46 80.98
N GLN A 29 9.10 32.12 80.93
CA GLN A 29 9.34 31.28 82.10
C GLN A 29 10.20 30.08 81.70
N ARG A 30 11.39 30.08 82.32
CA ARG A 30 12.21 28.96 82.78
C ARG A 30 12.34 27.72 81.89
N ALA A 31 13.59 27.50 81.51
CA ALA A 31 14.17 26.21 81.18
C ALA A 31 13.63 25.08 82.05
N GLU A 32 12.80 24.23 81.45
CA GLU A 32 12.87 22.80 81.71
C GLU A 32 13.76 22.23 80.61
N ALA A 33 14.89 21.68 81.04
CA ALA A 33 15.80 20.95 80.20
C ALA A 33 15.03 19.78 79.57
N SER A 34 14.55 19.96 78.33
CA SER A 34 14.33 18.83 77.45
C SER A 34 15.71 18.23 77.22
N ALA A 35 15.98 17.13 77.90
CA ALA A 35 17.22 16.38 77.74
C ALA A 35 17.52 16.27 76.25
N SER A 36 18.67 16.82 75.83
CA SER A 36 19.25 16.50 74.54
C SER A 36 19.24 14.97 74.44
N PRO A 37 18.75 14.35 73.35
CA PRO A 37 18.92 12.92 73.20
C PRO A 37 20.42 12.69 73.37
N GLN A 38 20.79 11.91 74.38
CA GLN A 38 22.18 11.54 74.63
C GLN A 38 22.61 10.58 73.52
N CYS A 39 22.78 11.09 72.30
CA CYS A 39 23.54 10.37 71.29
C CYS A 39 25.00 10.38 71.72
N ARG A 40 25.68 9.25 71.56
CA ARG A 40 27.12 9.20 71.84
C ARG A 40 27.82 10.12 70.84
N TYR A 41 28.79 10.90 71.31
CA TYR A 41 29.60 11.74 70.43
C TYR A 41 30.19 10.88 69.29
N GLY A 42 30.00 11.30 68.05
CA GLY A 42 30.39 10.57 66.84
C GLY A 42 29.43 9.46 66.39
N GLU A 43 28.34 9.19 67.12
CA GLU A 43 27.36 8.18 66.73
C GLU A 43 26.66 8.56 65.42
N ILE A 44 26.76 7.67 64.44
CA ILE A 44 26.07 7.79 63.15
C ILE A 44 24.79 6.95 63.20
N THR A 45 23.67 7.55 62.81
CA THR A 45 22.35 6.93 62.76
C THR A 45 21.75 7.02 61.36
N LEU A 46 21.12 5.92 60.94
CA LEU A 46 20.37 5.84 59.68
C LEU A 46 18.95 6.38 59.89
N ASN A 47 18.55 7.41 59.14
CA ASN A 47 17.18 7.91 59.13
C ASN A 47 16.36 7.24 58.01
N VAL A 48 16.93 7.20 56.79
CA VAL A 48 16.28 6.65 55.60
C VAL A 48 17.33 5.91 54.76
N ALA A 49 17.06 4.65 54.44
CA ALA A 49 17.92 3.86 53.54
C ALA A 49 18.02 4.52 52.15
N PRO A 50 19.11 4.31 51.40
CA PRO A 50 19.19 4.77 50.01
C PRO A 50 17.99 4.29 49.19
N HIS A 51 17.62 5.03 48.15
CA HIS A 51 16.57 4.66 47.22
C HIS A 51 17.03 4.94 45.80
N LEU A 52 16.72 4.01 44.89
CA LEU A 52 17.11 4.06 43.48
C LEU A 52 15.99 4.65 42.62
N THR A 53 16.37 5.51 41.68
CA THR A 53 15.48 6.06 40.65
C THR A 53 16.10 5.84 39.26
N ALA A 54 15.30 5.39 38.29
CA ALA A 54 15.70 5.15 36.92
C ALA A 54 14.48 5.32 35.99
N PRO A 55 14.67 5.44 34.66
CA PRO A 55 13.58 5.28 33.69
C PRO A 55 12.85 3.94 33.88
N ASP A 56 11.53 3.91 33.66
CA ASP A 56 10.72 2.68 33.73
C ASP A 56 10.01 2.45 32.38
N PRO A 57 10.33 1.38 31.64
CA PRO A 57 11.38 0.38 31.91
C PRO A 57 12.81 0.91 31.81
N THR A 58 13.75 0.29 32.53
CA THR A 58 15.19 0.62 32.49
C THR A 58 15.92 -0.27 31.47
N TYR A 59 16.79 0.30 30.65
CA TYR A 59 17.59 -0.37 29.62
C TYR A 59 19.11 -0.13 29.78
N PRO A 60 19.97 -0.94 29.13
CA PRO A 60 21.40 -0.64 29.03
C PRO A 60 21.67 0.76 28.47
N GLY A 61 22.58 1.50 29.11
CA GLY A 61 22.87 2.90 28.81
C GLY A 61 22.11 3.91 29.69
N ASP A 62 21.01 3.51 30.33
CA ASP A 62 20.28 4.37 31.26
C ASP A 62 21.06 4.60 32.57
N ALA A 63 20.81 5.72 33.22
CA ALA A 63 21.39 6.04 34.53
C ALA A 63 20.44 5.62 35.67
N ILE A 64 20.93 4.78 36.58
CA ILE A 64 20.32 4.53 37.88
C ILE A 64 20.92 5.52 38.88
N THR A 65 20.08 6.26 39.57
CA THR A 65 20.48 7.25 40.58
C THR A 65 20.15 6.73 41.98
N SER A 66 21.15 6.64 42.85
CA SER A 66 20.96 6.41 44.29
C SER A 66 20.83 7.74 45.02
N SER A 67 19.91 7.81 46.00
CA SER A 67 19.74 8.99 46.85
C SER A 67 20.85 9.19 47.88
N GLY A 68 21.72 8.19 48.11
CA GLY A 68 22.72 8.22 49.18
C GLY A 68 22.15 7.94 50.59
N GLY A 69 20.81 7.94 50.75
CA GLY A 69 20.13 7.81 52.03
C GLY A 69 20.14 9.10 52.85
N SER A 70 19.53 9.06 54.03
CA SER A 70 19.54 10.16 55.01
C SER A 70 20.11 9.67 56.32
N TRP A 71 21.03 10.45 56.87
CA TRP A 71 21.88 10.05 57.99
C TRP A 71 22.08 11.22 58.96
N THR A 72 22.27 10.92 60.23
CA THR A 72 22.59 11.92 61.26
C THR A 72 23.86 11.48 62.00
N SER A 73 24.79 12.42 62.20
CA SER A 73 26.01 12.22 62.99
C SER A 73 25.99 13.15 64.20
N CYS A 74 26.21 12.58 65.39
CA CYS A 74 26.08 13.30 66.66
C CYS A 74 27.36 14.07 67.01
N GLY A 75 27.31 15.41 67.02
CA GLY A 75 28.42 16.26 67.50
C GLY A 75 29.64 16.34 66.57
N VAL A 76 29.71 15.54 65.50
CA VAL A 76 30.80 15.49 64.52
C VAL A 76 30.21 15.47 63.10
N PRO A 77 30.71 16.25 62.13
CA PRO A 77 30.28 16.16 60.75
C PRO A 77 30.76 14.86 60.08
N PHE A 78 30.08 14.46 58.99
CA PHE A 78 30.59 13.41 58.11
C PHE A 78 31.85 13.88 57.38
N SER A 79 32.89 13.05 57.36
CA SER A 79 34.13 13.34 56.62
C SER A 79 34.12 12.75 55.21
N HIS A 80 33.61 11.52 55.08
CA HIS A 80 33.43 10.81 53.81
C HIS A 80 32.37 9.72 53.94
N PHE A 81 32.01 9.09 52.82
CA PHE A 81 31.22 7.86 52.80
C PHE A 81 31.75 6.91 51.73
N TYR A 82 31.62 5.61 51.96
CA TYR A 82 31.82 4.60 50.94
C TYR A 82 30.53 4.30 50.20
N LYS A 83 30.62 4.11 48.89
CA LYS A 83 29.52 3.65 48.04
C LYS A 83 29.90 2.39 47.26
N GLU A 84 28.92 1.53 47.07
CA GLU A 84 29.04 0.30 46.28
C GLU A 84 27.78 0.07 45.44
N TRP A 85 27.95 -0.65 44.33
CA TRP A 85 26.85 -1.21 43.55
C TRP A 85 26.89 -2.73 43.62
N LEU A 86 25.71 -3.31 43.82
CA LEU A 86 25.51 -4.74 43.96
C LEU A 86 24.62 -5.24 42.82
N ARG A 87 24.98 -6.40 42.30
CA ARG A 87 24.21 -7.18 41.33
C ARG A 87 23.84 -8.48 42.01
N ASP A 88 22.55 -8.72 42.20
CA ASP A 88 22.00 -9.86 42.95
C ASP A 88 22.63 -10.04 44.35
N GLY A 89 22.91 -8.91 45.00
CA GLY A 89 23.50 -8.89 46.35
C GLY A 89 25.02 -9.08 46.41
N VAL A 90 25.70 -9.21 45.26
CA VAL A 90 27.17 -9.28 45.17
C VAL A 90 27.72 -7.94 44.69
N VAL A 91 28.71 -7.41 45.40
CA VAL A 91 29.41 -6.17 44.99
C VAL A 91 30.10 -6.39 43.65
N PHE A 92 29.79 -5.56 42.66
CA PHE A 92 30.42 -5.60 41.34
C PHE A 92 31.13 -4.28 40.98
N SER A 93 30.91 -3.22 41.77
CA SER A 93 31.58 -1.92 41.65
C SER A 93 31.66 -1.24 43.01
N GLY A 94 32.81 -0.66 43.33
CA GLY A 94 33.16 -0.15 44.67
C GLY A 94 33.86 -1.21 45.55
N PRO A 95 34.16 -0.87 46.81
CA PRO A 95 33.82 0.38 47.49
C PRO A 95 34.63 1.58 47.01
N ASP A 96 33.93 2.66 46.66
CA ASP A 96 34.53 3.95 46.33
C ASP A 96 34.34 4.93 47.49
N GLU A 97 35.40 5.61 47.91
CA GLU A 97 35.32 6.69 48.90
C GLU A 97 34.89 8.01 48.25
N VAL A 98 33.93 8.69 48.87
CA VAL A 98 33.44 10.01 48.43
C VAL A 98 33.52 10.97 49.61
N ALA A 99 34.22 12.08 49.42
CA ALA A 99 34.37 13.09 50.46
C ALA A 99 33.03 13.76 50.82
N GLY A 100 32.86 14.07 52.10
CA GLY A 100 31.68 14.73 52.67
C GLY A 100 30.57 13.78 53.10
N ALA A 101 29.38 14.35 53.35
CA ALA A 101 28.21 13.58 53.75
C ALA A 101 27.64 12.76 52.58
N PRO A 102 26.91 11.66 52.86
CA PRO A 102 26.21 10.87 51.84
C PRO A 102 25.37 11.75 50.92
N ALA A 103 25.68 11.70 49.64
CA ALA A 103 25.03 12.45 48.57
C ALA A 103 24.61 11.51 47.44
N SER A 104 23.79 12.00 46.51
CA SER A 104 23.33 11.21 45.36
C SER A 104 24.47 10.83 44.42
N PHE A 105 24.43 9.62 43.88
CA PHE A 105 25.39 9.13 42.88
C PHE A 105 24.72 8.23 41.85
N THR A 106 25.35 8.08 40.69
CA THR A 106 24.77 7.38 39.54
C THR A 106 25.59 6.16 39.12
N TYR A 107 24.91 5.25 38.42
CA TYR A 107 25.48 4.12 37.70
C TYR A 107 24.82 3.99 36.33
N THR A 108 25.63 3.82 35.29
CA THR A 108 25.13 3.55 33.94
C THR A 108 24.96 2.05 33.75
N VAL A 109 23.73 1.63 33.47
CA VAL A 109 23.36 0.23 33.25
C VAL A 109 24.18 -0.35 32.11
N GLN A 110 24.78 -1.51 32.35
CA GLN A 110 25.54 -2.28 31.39
C GLN A 110 24.70 -3.43 30.81
N PRO A 111 25.05 -3.96 29.63
CA PRO A 111 24.36 -5.12 29.06
C PRO A 111 24.34 -6.35 29.99
N ALA A 112 25.35 -6.50 30.85
CA ALA A 112 25.44 -7.60 31.82
C ALA A 112 24.52 -7.46 33.05
N ASP A 113 23.82 -6.33 33.21
CA ASP A 113 22.85 -6.12 34.30
C ASP A 113 21.44 -6.56 33.92
N VAL A 114 21.20 -6.86 32.65
CA VAL A 114 19.87 -7.23 32.16
C VAL A 114 19.38 -8.50 32.87
N GLY A 115 18.20 -8.42 33.48
CA GLY A 115 17.62 -9.50 34.26
C GLY A 115 18.17 -9.66 35.68
N HIS A 116 19.12 -8.83 36.10
CA HIS A 116 19.74 -8.86 37.43
C HIS A 116 19.27 -7.69 38.30
N ALA A 117 19.12 -7.93 39.60
CA ALA A 117 18.68 -6.90 40.54
C ALA A 117 19.86 -6.01 40.95
N ILE A 118 19.82 -4.74 40.53
CA ILE A 118 20.82 -3.73 40.87
C ILE A 118 20.40 -2.98 42.13
N ARG A 119 21.30 -2.93 43.12
CA ARG A 119 21.18 -2.16 44.37
C ARG A 119 22.39 -1.28 44.57
N SER A 120 22.23 -0.16 45.27
CA SER A 120 23.37 0.60 45.81
C SER A 120 23.55 0.27 47.29
N ALA A 121 24.75 0.39 47.84
CA ALA A 121 24.96 0.41 49.28
C ALA A 121 25.86 1.58 49.70
N VAL A 122 25.62 2.10 50.91
CA VAL A 122 26.30 3.28 51.44
C VAL A 122 26.75 3.04 52.88
N GLN A 123 27.96 3.49 53.20
CA GLN A 123 28.52 3.46 54.55
C GLN A 123 29.14 4.84 54.89
N PRO A 124 28.45 5.72 55.63
CA PRO A 124 29.01 6.99 56.06
C PRO A 124 30.08 6.84 57.14
N CYS A 125 31.03 7.77 57.17
CA CYS A 125 32.13 7.80 58.12
C CYS A 125 32.38 9.21 58.66
N ASN A 126 32.96 9.27 59.86
CA ASN A 126 33.57 10.47 60.41
C ASN A 126 35.00 10.13 60.86
N ASP A 127 35.89 11.13 60.85
CA ASP A 127 37.32 10.90 61.11
C ASP A 127 37.63 10.62 62.59
N ASP A 128 36.74 11.05 63.49
CA ASP A 128 36.94 10.93 64.95
C ASP A 128 36.56 9.55 65.50
N THR A 129 35.51 8.92 64.95
CA THR A 129 34.90 7.69 65.51
C THR A 129 34.69 6.57 64.50
N GLY A 130 34.99 6.82 63.22
CA GLY A 130 34.98 5.81 62.16
C GLY A 130 33.65 5.72 61.40
N CYS A 131 33.43 4.56 60.78
CA CYS A 131 32.32 4.33 59.88
C CYS A 131 31.10 3.70 60.57
N TYR A 132 29.92 3.95 60.00
CA TYR A 132 28.69 3.26 60.38
C TYR A 132 28.83 1.75 60.19
N GLY A 133 28.34 0.95 61.15
CA GLY A 133 28.71 -0.47 61.33
C GLY A 133 28.89 -1.30 60.05
N SER A 134 27.90 -1.32 59.15
CA SER A 134 28.00 -1.99 57.85
C SER A 134 27.35 -1.16 56.74
N PHE A 135 27.66 -1.48 55.48
CA PHE A 135 26.97 -0.94 54.33
C PHE A 135 25.45 -1.13 54.43
N VAL A 136 24.70 -0.06 54.19
CA VAL A 136 23.23 -0.07 54.11
C VAL A 136 22.81 -0.08 52.66
N GLN A 137 22.13 -1.15 52.24
CA GLN A 137 21.63 -1.29 50.87
C GLN A 137 20.41 -0.40 50.62
N SER A 138 20.16 -0.10 49.35
CA SER A 138 18.98 0.61 48.91
C SER A 138 17.71 -0.17 49.25
N SER A 139 16.66 0.56 49.62
CA SER A 139 15.34 0.03 49.97
C SER A 139 14.66 -0.70 48.80
N ASN A 140 14.93 -0.29 47.56
CA ASN A 140 14.49 -0.93 46.33
C ASN A 140 15.67 -1.45 45.48
N ALA A 141 15.35 -2.23 44.47
CA ALA A 141 16.25 -2.65 43.40
C ALA A 141 15.67 -2.25 42.05
N ILE A 142 16.52 -2.04 41.06
CA ILE A 142 16.14 -1.85 39.65
C ILE A 142 16.57 -3.10 38.89
N VAL A 143 15.68 -3.65 38.06
CA VAL A 143 15.99 -4.80 37.20
C VAL A 143 15.94 -4.31 35.74
N PRO A 144 17.09 -4.05 35.12
CA PRO A 144 17.14 -3.67 33.72
C PRO A 144 16.59 -4.77 32.81
N SER A 145 15.96 -4.35 31.73
CA SER A 145 15.43 -5.24 30.69
C SER A 145 16.13 -4.98 29.36
N ASN A 146 15.93 -5.86 28.38
CA ASN A 146 16.30 -5.54 27.00
C ASN A 146 15.20 -4.69 26.37
N PRO A 147 15.56 -3.70 25.54
CA PRO A 147 14.55 -3.01 24.72
C PRO A 147 13.81 -4.05 23.87
N PRO A 148 12.48 -3.89 23.69
CA PRO A 148 11.75 -4.76 22.79
C PRO A 148 12.40 -4.69 21.41
N PRO A 149 12.49 -5.82 20.68
CA PRO A 149 12.96 -5.78 19.31
C PRO A 149 12.10 -4.79 18.52
N PRO A 150 12.70 -4.03 17.57
CA PRO A 150 11.93 -3.15 16.72
C PRO A 150 10.82 -3.95 16.01
N PRO A 151 9.62 -3.37 15.82
CA PRO A 151 8.55 -4.06 15.12
C PRO A 151 9.04 -4.46 13.71
N PRO A 152 8.65 -5.65 13.21
CA PRO A 152 9.00 -6.04 11.86
C PRO A 152 8.46 -5.00 10.86
N PRO A 153 9.20 -4.70 9.79
CA PRO A 153 8.70 -3.82 8.74
C PRO A 153 7.37 -4.36 8.21
N PRO A 154 6.41 -3.47 7.87
CA PRO A 154 5.14 -3.90 7.28
C PRO A 154 5.42 -4.66 5.98
N PRO A 155 4.61 -5.69 5.64
CA PRO A 155 4.76 -6.41 4.39
C PRO A 155 4.53 -5.46 3.20
N ALA A 156 5.21 -5.74 2.10
CA ALA A 156 5.01 -5.02 0.84
C ALA A 156 3.52 -5.02 0.41
N PRO A 157 3.06 -3.99 -0.31
CA PRO A 157 1.66 -3.90 -0.73
C PRO A 157 1.28 -4.99 -1.73
N VAL A 158 0.02 -5.43 -1.68
CA VAL A 158 -0.52 -6.48 -2.57
C VAL A 158 -0.60 -5.96 -4.00
N VAL A 159 0.01 -6.70 -4.94
CA VAL A 159 -0.10 -6.45 -6.39
C VAL A 159 -1.19 -7.34 -6.99
N ALA A 160 -1.15 -8.64 -6.69
CA ALA A 160 -2.07 -9.62 -7.24
C ALA A 160 -2.52 -10.60 -6.16
N GLN A 161 -3.75 -11.06 -6.24
CA GLN A 161 -4.25 -12.16 -5.42
C GLN A 161 -5.32 -12.91 -6.22
N GLY A 162 -5.56 -14.17 -5.90
CA GLY A 162 -6.42 -14.98 -6.74
C GLY A 162 -6.43 -16.45 -6.38
N TYR A 163 -6.99 -17.25 -7.28
CA TYR A 163 -7.07 -18.70 -7.16
C TYR A 163 -6.38 -19.36 -8.35
N VAL A 164 -5.69 -20.47 -8.11
CA VAL A 164 -5.26 -21.41 -9.14
C VAL A 164 -6.29 -22.53 -9.21
N ARG A 165 -6.83 -22.79 -10.41
CA ARG A 165 -7.81 -23.85 -10.65
C ARG A 165 -7.38 -24.72 -11.82
N ASP A 166 -7.74 -25.99 -11.79
CA ASP A 166 -7.57 -26.92 -12.90
C ASP A 166 -8.61 -26.66 -14.02
N PRO A 167 -8.58 -27.38 -15.17
CA PRO A 167 -9.54 -27.17 -16.26
C PRO A 167 -11.01 -27.44 -15.86
N SER A 168 -11.24 -28.19 -14.78
CA SER A 168 -12.57 -28.50 -14.25
C SER A 168 -13.06 -27.46 -13.23
N GLY A 169 -12.21 -26.50 -12.86
CA GLY A 169 -12.50 -25.44 -11.90
C GLY A 169 -12.17 -25.82 -10.44
N VAL A 170 -11.55 -26.97 -10.21
CA VAL A 170 -11.14 -27.44 -8.88
C VAL A 170 -9.88 -26.68 -8.45
N PRO A 171 -9.81 -26.18 -7.20
CA PRO A 171 -8.61 -25.51 -6.70
C PRO A 171 -7.37 -26.42 -6.69
N VAL A 172 -6.21 -25.84 -6.98
CA VAL A 172 -4.92 -26.54 -7.00
C VAL A 172 -4.10 -26.12 -5.78
N GLU A 173 -3.82 -27.05 -4.88
CA GLU A 173 -2.98 -26.84 -3.70
C GLU A 173 -1.50 -27.02 -4.04
N GLY A 174 -0.61 -26.25 -3.40
CA GLY A 174 0.83 -26.41 -3.55
C GLY A 174 1.42 -25.84 -4.85
N ALA A 175 0.58 -25.25 -5.71
CA ALA A 175 1.03 -24.51 -6.88
C ALA A 175 1.91 -23.32 -6.47
N VAL A 176 3.08 -23.17 -7.11
CA VAL A 176 4.00 -22.05 -6.92
C VAL A 176 3.64 -20.94 -7.90
N VAL A 177 3.32 -19.76 -7.40
CA VAL A 177 2.92 -18.59 -8.19
C VAL A 177 3.93 -17.47 -7.99
N GLU A 178 4.37 -16.86 -9.07
CA GLU A 178 5.44 -15.86 -9.08
C GLU A 178 4.98 -14.59 -9.81
N LEU A 179 5.34 -13.45 -9.24
CA LEU A 179 5.09 -12.13 -9.80
C LEU A 179 6.31 -11.64 -10.57
N PHE A 180 6.13 -11.20 -11.80
CA PHE A 180 7.18 -10.57 -12.59
C PHE A 180 6.72 -9.21 -13.09
N ARG A 181 7.67 -8.28 -13.17
CA ARG A 181 7.56 -7.10 -14.03
C ARG A 181 7.46 -7.56 -15.49
N ASP A 182 6.56 -7.01 -16.29
CA ASP A 182 6.55 -7.23 -17.74
C ASP A 182 7.83 -6.60 -18.36
N PRO A 183 8.70 -7.39 -19.05
CA PRO A 183 9.94 -6.86 -19.58
C PRO A 183 9.72 -5.83 -20.69
N PRO A 184 10.52 -4.75 -20.76
CA PRO A 184 10.50 -3.85 -21.91
C PRO A 184 10.78 -4.59 -23.23
N VAL A 185 10.15 -4.16 -24.32
CA VAL A 185 10.35 -4.77 -25.64
C VAL A 185 11.81 -4.67 -26.08
N GLY A 186 12.39 -5.78 -26.56
CA GLY A 186 13.78 -5.79 -27.03
C GLY A 186 14.80 -5.76 -25.88
N SER A 187 14.34 -5.71 -24.63
CA SER A 187 15.19 -5.97 -23.49
C SER A 187 15.50 -7.47 -23.40
N SER A 188 16.73 -7.74 -23.01
CA SER A 188 17.08 -9.01 -22.40
C SER A 188 17.61 -8.66 -21.02
N GLY A 189 17.08 -9.25 -19.96
CA GLY A 189 17.48 -8.95 -18.58
C GLY A 189 17.18 -10.13 -17.66
N SER A 190 17.96 -10.32 -16.59
CA SER A 190 17.57 -11.27 -15.55
C SER A 190 16.49 -10.61 -14.71
N TYR A 191 15.25 -11.05 -14.90
CA TYR A 191 14.11 -10.58 -14.11
C TYR A 191 13.85 -11.64 -13.05
N ALA A 192 14.37 -11.40 -11.85
CA ALA A 192 13.96 -12.17 -10.69
C ALA A 192 12.46 -11.96 -10.45
N ALA A 193 11.79 -12.97 -9.89
CA ALA A 193 10.45 -12.78 -9.39
C ALA A 193 10.47 -11.64 -8.35
N LEU A 194 9.53 -10.71 -8.47
CA LEU A 194 9.31 -9.66 -7.48
C LEU A 194 8.79 -10.24 -6.17
N ASP A 195 8.00 -11.32 -6.28
CA ASP A 195 7.48 -12.10 -5.16
C ASP A 195 7.08 -13.50 -5.62
N THR A 196 7.01 -14.42 -4.65
CA THR A 196 6.65 -15.82 -4.86
C THR A 196 5.71 -16.28 -3.74
N ALA A 197 4.64 -16.96 -4.12
CA ALA A 197 3.66 -17.54 -3.20
C ALA A 197 3.44 -19.02 -3.52
N THR A 198 3.03 -19.78 -2.51
CA THR A 198 2.53 -21.16 -2.68
C THR A 198 1.05 -21.18 -2.31
N THR A 199 0.24 -21.79 -3.16
CA THR A 199 -1.21 -21.85 -2.96
C THR A 199 -1.59 -22.74 -1.78
N GLY A 200 -2.60 -22.29 -1.03
CA GLY A 200 -3.22 -23.09 0.03
C GLY A 200 -4.17 -24.17 -0.49
N THR A 201 -4.82 -24.88 0.42
CA THR A 201 -5.81 -25.95 0.12
C THR A 201 -7.00 -25.47 -0.73
N ASP A 202 -7.30 -24.17 -0.69
CA ASP A 202 -8.36 -23.53 -1.48
C ASP A 202 -7.85 -22.96 -2.82
N GLY A 203 -6.58 -23.22 -3.16
CA GLY A 203 -5.89 -22.71 -4.35
C GLY A 203 -5.55 -21.22 -4.28
N PHE A 204 -5.71 -20.57 -3.13
CA PHE A 204 -5.54 -19.11 -3.01
C PHE A 204 -4.07 -18.70 -2.93
N PHE A 205 -3.72 -17.58 -3.56
CA PHE A 205 -2.41 -16.94 -3.48
C PHE A 205 -2.51 -15.42 -3.31
N VAL A 206 -1.44 -14.82 -2.77
CA VAL A 206 -1.23 -13.36 -2.67
C VAL A 206 0.20 -13.04 -3.04
N LEU A 207 0.39 -12.09 -3.93
CA LEU A 207 1.68 -11.59 -4.40
C LEU A 207 1.79 -10.09 -4.13
N ARG A 208 2.97 -9.66 -3.69
CA ARG A 208 3.27 -8.33 -3.17
C ARG A 208 4.48 -7.74 -3.86
N SER A 209 4.61 -6.42 -3.91
CA SER A 209 5.84 -5.77 -4.37
C SER A 209 5.88 -4.35 -3.86
N ASP A 210 7.05 -3.88 -3.45
CA ASP A 210 7.29 -2.46 -3.27
C ASP A 210 7.35 -1.74 -4.63
N TYR A 211 7.09 -0.43 -4.63
CA TYR A 211 7.22 0.42 -5.81
C TYR A 211 8.68 0.86 -6.01
N THR A 212 9.45 0.01 -6.69
CA THR A 212 10.88 0.21 -6.95
C THR A 212 11.14 1.25 -8.05
N ALA A 213 12.39 1.70 -8.20
CA ALA A 213 12.78 2.65 -9.24
C ALA A 213 12.52 2.11 -10.66
N ASP A 214 12.70 0.80 -10.85
CA ASP A 214 12.42 0.11 -12.11
C ASP A 214 10.93 0.16 -12.48
N LEU A 215 10.05 -0.17 -11.51
CA LEU A 215 8.61 -0.12 -11.70
C LEU A 215 8.12 1.32 -11.92
N ARG A 216 8.77 2.31 -11.30
CA ARG A 216 8.50 3.73 -11.56
C ARG A 216 8.87 4.13 -12.99
N GLY A 217 9.97 3.57 -13.52
CA GLY A 217 10.35 3.75 -14.91
C GLY A 217 9.29 3.21 -15.87
N ASP A 218 8.78 2.00 -15.62
CA ASP A 218 7.68 1.42 -16.41
C ASP A 218 6.41 2.25 -16.34
N ALA A 219 6.01 2.63 -15.13
CA ALA A 219 4.83 3.45 -14.91
C ALA A 219 4.93 4.75 -15.71
N THR A 220 6.08 5.42 -15.66
CA THR A 220 6.31 6.67 -16.40
C THR A 220 6.20 6.45 -17.92
N ALA A 221 6.73 5.34 -18.44
CA ALA A 221 6.65 4.99 -19.85
C ALA A 221 5.24 4.57 -20.31
N ASN A 222 4.38 4.20 -19.35
CA ASN A 222 3.06 3.61 -19.60
C ASN A 222 1.95 4.37 -18.85
N GLY A 223 1.99 5.71 -18.91
CA GLY A 223 0.88 6.57 -18.46
C GLY A 223 0.53 6.48 -16.97
N GLY A 224 1.50 6.11 -16.11
CA GLY A 224 1.32 5.91 -14.67
C GLY A 224 0.99 4.47 -14.25
N TYR A 225 1.00 3.51 -15.17
CA TYR A 225 0.61 2.12 -14.94
C TYR A 225 1.75 1.14 -15.17
N VAL A 226 1.78 0.08 -14.38
CA VAL A 226 2.71 -1.04 -14.52
C VAL A 226 1.93 -2.29 -14.90
N ASN A 227 2.38 -2.98 -15.94
CA ASN A 227 1.90 -4.31 -16.31
C ASN A 227 2.79 -5.36 -15.63
N PHE A 228 2.16 -6.33 -14.98
CA PHE A 228 2.81 -7.45 -14.32
C PHE A 228 2.38 -8.76 -14.94
N ASP A 229 3.33 -9.67 -15.09
CA ASP A 229 3.09 -11.07 -15.43
C ASP A 229 2.92 -11.87 -14.12
N VAL A 230 1.87 -12.68 -14.03
CA VAL A 230 1.65 -13.65 -12.96
C VAL A 230 1.78 -15.04 -13.54
N VAL A 231 2.80 -15.78 -13.13
CA VAL A 231 3.10 -17.12 -13.66
C VAL A 231 2.97 -18.13 -12.55
N GLY A 232 2.22 -19.20 -12.77
CA GLY A 232 2.05 -20.28 -11.79
C GLY A 232 2.50 -21.63 -12.33
N SER A 233 2.97 -22.50 -11.42
CA SER A 233 3.35 -23.89 -11.65
C SER A 233 2.58 -24.83 -10.74
N SER A 234 2.16 -25.98 -11.24
CA SER A 234 1.93 -27.17 -10.40
C SER A 234 2.32 -28.40 -11.20
N ASP A 235 3.26 -29.20 -10.70
CA ASP A 235 3.80 -30.37 -11.40
C ASP A 235 4.33 -30.03 -12.81
N GLU A 236 3.63 -30.44 -13.88
CA GLU A 236 3.93 -30.15 -15.29
C GLU A 236 2.95 -29.13 -15.92
N VAL A 237 2.08 -28.52 -15.11
CA VAL A 237 1.02 -27.62 -15.57
C VAL A 237 1.43 -26.17 -15.35
N GLY A 238 1.35 -25.38 -16.43
CA GLY A 238 1.62 -23.95 -16.42
C GLY A 238 0.36 -23.12 -16.33
N TYR A 239 0.45 -22.06 -15.53
CA TYR A 239 -0.60 -21.07 -15.33
C TYR A 239 -0.04 -19.70 -15.70
N TYR A 240 -0.87 -18.87 -16.32
CA TYR A 240 -0.48 -17.52 -16.66
C TYR A 240 -1.67 -16.57 -16.52
N GLY A 241 -1.37 -15.41 -15.97
CA GLY A 241 -2.22 -14.25 -15.98
C GLY A 241 -1.36 -12.99 -16.05
N GLY A 242 -2.03 -11.86 -16.13
CA GLY A 242 -1.42 -10.54 -16.13
C GLY A 242 -2.28 -9.60 -15.31
N VAL A 243 -1.67 -8.61 -14.69
CA VAL A 243 -2.40 -7.56 -13.97
C VAL A 243 -1.78 -6.21 -14.27
N THR A 244 -2.62 -5.20 -14.44
CA THR A 244 -2.18 -3.80 -14.52
C THR A 244 -2.45 -3.12 -13.18
N ARG A 245 -1.48 -2.36 -12.65
CA ARG A 245 -1.67 -1.55 -11.45
C ARG A 245 -1.13 -0.14 -11.61
N THR A 246 -1.69 0.79 -10.86
CA THR A 246 -1.05 2.08 -10.55
C THR A 246 -0.70 2.12 -9.07
N PHE A 247 0.33 2.87 -8.70
CA PHE A 247 0.77 2.98 -7.31
C PHE A 247 0.30 4.29 -6.69
N ASP A 248 -0.47 4.20 -5.61
CA ASP A 248 -0.86 5.37 -4.84
C ASP A 248 0.21 5.67 -3.78
N GLU A 249 1.04 6.68 -4.04
CA GLU A 249 2.12 7.08 -3.11
C GLU A 249 1.59 7.54 -1.75
N ALA A 250 0.37 8.08 -1.68
CA ALA A 250 -0.18 8.60 -0.43
C ALA A 250 -0.57 7.48 0.55
N THR A 251 -1.15 6.40 0.02
CA THR A 251 -1.60 5.25 0.82
C THR A 251 -0.63 4.06 0.75
N ARG A 252 0.38 4.12 -0.12
CA ARG A 252 1.41 3.10 -0.36
C ARG A 252 0.83 1.75 -0.77
N ILE A 253 -0.22 1.76 -1.60
CA ILE A 253 -0.87 0.55 -2.11
C ILE A 253 -0.91 0.55 -3.65
N TRP A 254 -0.98 -0.66 -4.21
CA TRP A 254 -1.32 -0.83 -5.61
C TRP A 254 -2.83 -0.78 -5.80
N LEU A 255 -3.26 0.00 -6.79
CA LEU A 255 -4.65 0.14 -7.18
C LEU A 255 -4.87 -0.54 -8.52
N THR A 256 -6.01 -1.23 -8.65
CA THR A 256 -6.50 -1.60 -9.98
C THR A 256 -6.83 -0.33 -10.77
N PRO A 257 -6.89 -0.40 -12.12
CA PRO A 257 -7.30 0.74 -12.93
C PRO A 257 -8.65 1.33 -12.51
N GLU A 258 -9.62 0.49 -12.13
CA GLU A 258 -10.92 0.93 -11.60
C GLU A 258 -10.83 1.64 -10.25
N GLN A 259 -9.90 1.25 -9.40
CA GLN A 259 -9.74 1.83 -8.06
C GLN A 259 -9.01 3.17 -8.09
N ALA A 260 -8.08 3.34 -9.03
CA ALA A 260 -7.37 4.59 -9.25
C ALA A 260 -8.31 5.79 -9.53
N VAL A 261 -9.49 5.47 -10.06
CA VAL A 261 -10.46 6.43 -10.60
C VAL A 261 -11.80 6.41 -9.86
N ALA A 262 -11.95 5.58 -8.83
CA ALA A 262 -13.14 5.54 -8.00
C ALA A 262 -13.14 6.71 -6.99
N ASP A 263 -14.28 7.37 -6.85
CA ASP A 263 -14.51 8.41 -5.82
C ASP A 263 -14.74 7.82 -4.41
N ASP A 264 -14.69 6.49 -4.27
CA ASP A 264 -14.94 5.78 -3.02
C ASP A 264 -13.68 5.65 -2.16
N TRP A 265 -13.87 5.73 -0.84
CA TRP A 265 -12.82 5.76 0.18
C TRP A 265 -12.31 4.37 0.55
N THR A 266 -12.96 3.28 0.09
CA THR A 266 -12.51 1.91 0.30
C THR A 266 -11.62 1.44 -0.85
N ARG A 267 -10.40 1.99 -0.91
CA ARG A 267 -9.35 1.55 -1.84
C ARG A 267 -8.68 0.26 -1.30
N ILE A 268 -9.31 -0.89 -1.48
CA ILE A 268 -8.71 -2.21 -1.17
C ILE A 268 -8.58 -2.97 -2.48
N ALA A 269 -7.39 -3.36 -2.91
CA ALA A 269 -7.17 -4.17 -4.11
C ALA A 269 -8.01 -5.46 -4.05
N ASP A 270 -9.09 -5.53 -4.83
CA ASP A 270 -10.05 -6.65 -4.82
C ASP A 270 -10.24 -7.27 -6.21
N GLU A 271 -9.22 -7.15 -7.07
CA GLU A 271 -9.21 -7.97 -8.28
C GLU A 271 -8.65 -9.35 -7.92
N LYS A 272 -9.54 -10.34 -7.94
CA LYS A 272 -9.19 -11.75 -7.78
C LYS A 272 -8.91 -12.34 -9.15
N LEU A 273 -7.66 -12.76 -9.36
CA LEU A 273 -7.24 -13.44 -10.58
C LEU A 273 -7.68 -14.92 -10.52
N ASP A 274 -8.33 -15.43 -11.55
CA ASP A 274 -8.61 -16.86 -11.70
C ASP A 274 -7.60 -17.44 -12.70
N LEU A 275 -6.50 -17.98 -12.16
CA LEU A 275 -5.45 -18.59 -12.95
C LEU A 275 -5.89 -19.96 -13.41
N ARG A 276 -6.12 -20.07 -14.72
CA ARG A 276 -6.45 -21.33 -15.40
C ARG A 276 -5.23 -21.91 -16.08
N PRO A 277 -5.17 -23.24 -16.23
CA PRO A 277 -4.03 -23.88 -16.84
C PRO A 277 -4.04 -23.50 -18.31
N VAL A 278 -2.87 -23.16 -18.84
CA VAL A 278 -2.79 -22.78 -20.24
C VAL A 278 -2.53 -24.04 -21.07
N PRO A 279 -3.41 -24.38 -22.04
CA PRO A 279 -3.30 -25.65 -22.75
C PRO A 279 -2.03 -25.72 -23.62
N GLY A 280 -1.23 -26.78 -23.45
CA GLY A 280 -0.29 -27.26 -24.46
C GLY A 280 1.04 -27.81 -23.94
N PRO A 281 1.59 -28.86 -24.57
CA PRO A 281 2.98 -29.20 -24.38
C PRO A 281 3.82 -28.13 -25.04
N SER A 282 5.07 -28.09 -24.61
CA SER A 282 6.05 -27.27 -25.25
C SER A 282 6.18 -27.44 -26.76
N LEU A 283 6.27 -26.34 -27.53
CA LEU A 283 6.78 -26.44 -28.91
C LEU A 283 8.14 -27.15 -28.90
N ALA A 284 8.34 -28.07 -29.86
CA ALA A 284 9.39 -29.10 -29.87
C ALA A 284 10.83 -28.55 -29.92
N ALA A 285 11.31 -28.02 -28.79
CA ALA A 285 12.69 -27.65 -28.45
C ALA A 285 12.87 -27.34 -26.93
N GLY A 286 11.93 -27.74 -26.06
CA GLY A 286 11.89 -27.34 -24.63
C GLY A 286 11.11 -26.03 -24.42
N GLY A 287 9.81 -26.08 -24.13
CA GLY A 287 8.93 -25.02 -24.63
C GLY A 287 7.52 -24.83 -24.06
N GLY A 288 7.19 -25.25 -22.84
CA GLY A 288 6.16 -24.63 -22.01
C GLY A 288 6.95 -23.93 -20.90
N PRO A 289 6.39 -23.03 -20.06
CA PRO A 289 7.20 -22.49 -18.98
C PRO A 289 7.84 -23.67 -18.24
N ALA A 290 9.10 -23.55 -17.81
CA ALA A 290 9.64 -24.51 -16.85
C ALA A 290 8.92 -24.23 -15.53
N VAL A 291 7.69 -24.70 -15.44
CA VAL A 291 6.84 -24.59 -14.26
C VAL A 291 7.11 -25.86 -13.47
N GLY A 292 7.76 -25.70 -12.32
CA GLY A 292 7.87 -26.78 -11.34
C GLY A 292 9.03 -27.77 -11.49
N THR A 293 9.95 -27.66 -12.45
CA THR A 293 11.18 -28.48 -12.42
C THR A 293 12.39 -27.65 -12.03
N THR A 294 13.13 -28.19 -11.07
CA THR A 294 14.41 -27.76 -10.50
C THR A 294 15.55 -27.62 -11.53
N TRP A 295 15.25 -27.57 -12.83
CA TRP A 295 16.20 -27.71 -13.93
C TRP A 295 16.53 -26.42 -14.68
N CYS A 296 15.89 -25.28 -14.38
CA CYS A 296 16.38 -23.97 -14.81
C CYS A 296 16.73 -23.05 -13.63
N PRO A 297 17.68 -23.46 -12.76
CA PRO A 297 18.18 -22.59 -11.70
C PRO A 297 18.81 -21.33 -12.30
N PHE A 298 18.52 -20.18 -11.68
CA PHE A 298 19.02 -18.86 -12.09
C PHE A 298 18.62 -18.42 -13.50
N SER A 299 17.34 -18.65 -13.85
CA SER A 299 16.82 -18.36 -15.18
C SER A 299 16.63 -16.86 -15.49
N ARG A 300 16.78 -16.50 -16.77
CA ARG A 300 16.54 -15.18 -17.35
C ARG A 300 15.27 -15.18 -18.19
N LYS A 301 14.41 -14.16 -18.07
CA LYS A 301 13.25 -13.98 -18.96
C LYS A 301 13.54 -12.98 -20.08
N THR A 302 13.01 -13.24 -21.28
CA THR A 302 13.14 -12.34 -22.43
C THR A 302 11.79 -12.10 -23.10
N LYS A 303 11.58 -10.89 -23.63
CA LYS A 303 10.41 -10.50 -24.44
C LYS A 303 10.89 -9.93 -25.77
N THR A 304 10.70 -10.71 -26.84
CA THR A 304 11.12 -10.32 -28.20
C THR A 304 9.89 -9.99 -29.05
N LEU A 305 9.89 -8.83 -29.70
CA LEU A 305 8.86 -8.49 -30.68
C LEU A 305 8.98 -9.40 -31.91
N VAL A 306 7.88 -10.03 -32.31
CA VAL A 306 7.81 -10.92 -33.47
C VAL A 306 7.12 -10.24 -34.65
N ALA A 307 5.98 -9.60 -34.40
CA ALA A 307 5.17 -8.94 -35.40
C ALA A 307 4.27 -7.89 -34.75
N THR A 308 3.79 -6.93 -35.55
CA THR A 308 2.77 -5.96 -35.15
C THR A 308 1.64 -5.93 -36.18
N GLU A 309 0.45 -5.58 -35.73
CA GLU A 309 -0.75 -5.42 -36.54
C GLU A 309 -1.54 -4.23 -36.01
N ARG A 310 -2.11 -3.43 -36.92
CA ARG A 310 -3.04 -2.35 -36.55
C ARG A 310 -4.45 -2.86 -36.82
N ASP A 311 -5.31 -2.81 -35.80
CA ASP A 311 -6.70 -3.27 -35.92
C ASP A 311 -7.67 -2.35 -35.16
N SER A 312 -8.89 -2.27 -35.70
CA SER A 312 -9.96 -1.42 -35.20
C SER A 312 -10.65 -2.07 -34.02
N THR A 313 -10.55 -1.42 -32.86
CA THR A 313 -11.02 -1.93 -31.58
C THR A 313 -12.23 -1.16 -31.10
N ILE A 314 -13.23 -1.85 -30.57
CA ILE A 314 -14.40 -1.21 -29.96
C ILE A 314 -13.96 -0.38 -28.76
N ILE A 315 -14.32 0.91 -28.77
CA ILE A 315 -14.02 1.85 -27.70
C ILE A 315 -15.25 2.39 -26.96
N GLY A 316 -16.45 2.12 -27.46
CA GLY A 316 -17.67 2.67 -26.87
C GLY A 316 -18.90 2.38 -27.72
N GLU A 317 -19.99 3.04 -27.38
CA GLU A 317 -21.21 3.11 -28.17
C GLU A 317 -21.84 4.48 -27.97
N LEU A 318 -22.58 4.97 -28.97
CA LEU A 318 -23.34 6.20 -28.88
C LEU A 318 -24.70 6.00 -29.55
N LEU A 319 -25.76 6.30 -28.80
CA LEU A 319 -27.16 6.19 -29.24
C LEU A 319 -27.84 7.53 -29.03
N VAL A 320 -28.42 8.08 -30.09
CA VAL A 320 -29.03 9.40 -30.13
C VAL A 320 -30.38 9.28 -30.81
N ALA A 321 -31.44 9.71 -30.13
CA ALA A 321 -32.77 9.76 -30.70
C ALA A 321 -32.99 11.09 -31.45
N ARG A 322 -34.08 11.17 -32.20
CA ARG A 322 -34.52 12.36 -32.94
C ARG A 322 -34.41 13.67 -32.17
N ASP A 323 -34.05 14.74 -32.88
CA ASP A 323 -33.95 16.11 -32.36
C ASP A 323 -32.95 16.20 -31.19
N ALA A 324 -31.86 15.45 -31.28
CA ALA A 324 -30.75 15.53 -30.32
C ALA A 324 -29.40 15.39 -31.03
N VAL A 325 -28.39 16.03 -30.44
CA VAL A 325 -26.98 15.87 -30.81
C VAL A 325 -26.27 15.17 -29.67
N GLY A 326 -25.66 14.02 -29.96
CA GLY A 326 -24.81 13.28 -29.05
C GLY A 326 -23.36 13.34 -29.51
N ILE A 327 -22.46 13.63 -28.57
CA ILE A 327 -21.02 13.66 -28.77
C ILE A 327 -20.41 12.61 -27.85
N PHE A 328 -19.56 11.76 -28.41
CA PHE A 328 -18.71 10.83 -27.68
C PHE A 328 -17.26 11.24 -27.85
N ALA A 329 -16.53 11.41 -26.75
CA ALA A 329 -15.10 11.69 -26.78
C ALA A 329 -14.30 10.61 -26.06
N PHE A 330 -13.13 10.32 -26.61
CA PHE A 330 -12.20 9.30 -26.15
C PHE A 330 -10.77 9.83 -26.20
N GLY A 331 -10.02 9.57 -25.14
CA GLY A 331 -8.60 9.90 -25.09
C GLY A 331 -8.26 11.37 -24.83
N GLU A 332 -9.08 12.11 -24.07
CA GLU A 332 -8.81 13.51 -23.74
C GLU A 332 -7.81 13.66 -22.57
N GLY A 333 -6.63 14.29 -22.78
CA GLY A 333 -5.59 14.53 -21.75
C GLY A 333 -4.17 14.01 -22.10
N THR A 334 -3.41 13.49 -21.12
CA THR A 334 -2.09 12.82 -21.32
C THR A 334 -2.06 11.38 -20.77
N GLU A 335 -3.22 10.78 -20.50
CA GLU A 335 -3.38 9.56 -19.69
C GLU A 335 -4.49 8.65 -20.28
N HIS A 336 -4.35 8.10 -21.51
CA HIS A 336 -5.48 7.41 -22.19
C HIS A 336 -5.31 5.91 -22.38
N VAL A 337 -6.40 5.20 -22.09
CA VAL A 337 -6.33 3.86 -21.54
C VAL A 337 -7.50 2.98 -21.99
N SER A 338 -7.13 1.88 -22.64
CA SER A 338 -7.98 0.70 -22.77
C SER A 338 -7.28 -0.45 -22.05
N ASN A 339 -8.08 -1.25 -21.34
CA ASN A 339 -7.64 -2.56 -20.89
C ASN A 339 -8.14 -3.55 -21.93
N ILE A 340 -7.20 -4.14 -22.66
CA ILE A 340 -7.49 -5.08 -23.73
C ILE A 340 -6.90 -6.42 -23.34
N SER A 341 -7.66 -7.48 -23.56
CA SER A 341 -7.26 -8.81 -23.17
C SER A 341 -6.07 -9.26 -24.01
N ILE A 342 -5.12 -9.91 -23.35
CA ILE A 342 -3.97 -10.54 -24.00
C ILE A 342 -4.34 -11.93 -24.50
N GLY A 343 -3.94 -12.20 -25.74
CA GLY A 343 -3.90 -13.55 -26.28
C GLY A 343 -2.65 -14.27 -25.81
N VAL A 344 -2.76 -15.55 -25.46
CA VAL A 344 -1.65 -16.36 -24.98
C VAL A 344 -1.64 -17.69 -25.73
N ASN A 345 -0.45 -18.14 -26.15
CA ASN A 345 -0.29 -19.38 -26.90
C ASN A 345 0.98 -20.12 -26.47
N PHE A 346 0.80 -21.34 -25.97
CA PHE A 346 1.86 -22.26 -25.54
C PHE A 346 2.14 -23.40 -26.52
N GLY A 347 1.54 -23.39 -27.70
CA GLY A 347 1.76 -24.38 -28.76
C GLY A 347 0.50 -25.10 -29.23
N ASN A 348 -0.59 -25.10 -28.45
CA ASN A 348 -1.85 -25.79 -28.75
C ASN A 348 -3.03 -24.86 -29.10
N GLY A 349 -2.73 -23.62 -29.50
CA GLY A 349 -3.73 -22.64 -29.88
C GLY A 349 -3.71 -21.41 -28.99
N TRP A 350 -4.52 -20.42 -29.37
CA TRP A 350 -4.63 -19.16 -28.65
C TRP A 350 -5.78 -19.21 -27.66
N THR A 351 -5.51 -18.79 -26.43
CA THR A 351 -6.51 -18.54 -25.39
C THR A 351 -6.41 -17.10 -24.91
N LEU A 352 -7.51 -16.54 -24.41
CA LEU A 352 -7.44 -15.25 -23.71
C LEU A 352 -6.90 -15.49 -22.29
N GLY A 353 -5.91 -14.70 -21.89
CA GLY A 353 -5.29 -14.78 -20.57
C GLY A 353 -5.89 -13.77 -19.61
N ALA A 354 -5.36 -12.53 -19.66
CA ALA A 354 -5.70 -11.42 -18.77
C ALA A 354 -5.86 -10.10 -19.52
N PHE A 355 -5.89 -8.96 -18.84
CA PHE A 355 -5.93 -7.63 -19.46
C PHE A 355 -4.60 -6.91 -19.29
N GLU A 356 -4.15 -6.24 -20.34
CA GLU A 356 -3.05 -5.30 -20.27
C GLU A 356 -3.50 -3.90 -20.63
N HIS A 357 -2.79 -2.96 -20.02
CA HIS A 357 -2.95 -1.55 -20.30
C HIS A 357 -2.10 -1.13 -21.50
N ALA A 358 -2.76 -0.52 -22.49
CA ALA A 358 -2.10 0.16 -23.61
C ALA A 358 -2.30 1.68 -23.52
N ALA A 359 -1.19 2.39 -23.39
CA ALA A 359 -1.12 3.85 -23.43
C ALA A 359 -1.09 4.38 -24.89
N THR A 360 -1.21 5.69 -25.05
CA THR A 360 -1.21 6.37 -26.35
C THR A 360 0.19 6.64 -26.88
N GLY A 361 0.37 6.64 -28.20
CA GLY A 361 1.42 7.46 -28.81
C GLY A 361 0.87 8.84 -29.07
N ASP A 362 1.49 9.87 -28.47
CA ASP A 362 1.45 11.32 -28.79
C ASP A 362 0.17 11.90 -29.48
N THR A 363 -1.02 11.41 -29.16
CA THR A 363 -2.26 11.78 -29.84
C THR A 363 -3.14 12.63 -28.94
N THR A 364 -3.77 13.64 -29.53
CA THR A 364 -4.82 14.42 -28.88
C THR A 364 -6.13 13.63 -28.94
N GLY A 365 -6.96 13.75 -27.90
CA GLY A 365 -8.25 13.05 -27.83
C GLY A 365 -9.09 13.20 -29.09
N VAL A 366 -9.90 12.19 -29.36
CA VAL A 366 -10.78 12.10 -30.52
C VAL A 366 -12.23 12.17 -30.08
N SER A 367 -13.10 12.72 -30.94
CA SER A 367 -14.53 12.71 -30.70
C SER A 367 -15.31 12.41 -31.97
N ILE A 368 -16.56 11.97 -31.79
CA ILE A 368 -17.53 11.78 -32.86
C ILE A 368 -18.89 12.34 -32.43
N GLU A 369 -19.57 12.93 -33.40
CA GLU A 369 -20.96 13.37 -33.30
C GLU A 369 -21.85 12.46 -34.15
N ASN A 370 -23.10 12.25 -33.72
CA ASN A 370 -24.06 11.49 -34.52
C ASN A 370 -24.34 12.18 -35.86
N VAL A 371 -24.52 11.38 -36.92
CA VAL A 371 -24.87 11.89 -38.25
C VAL A 371 -26.36 11.69 -38.49
N GLY A 372 -27.17 12.60 -37.97
CA GLY A 372 -28.63 12.61 -38.13
C GLY A 372 -29.42 12.04 -36.95
N ASP A 373 -30.74 12.02 -37.14
CA ASP A 373 -31.69 11.52 -36.15
C ASP A 373 -31.67 10.00 -36.03
N ASP A 374 -32.07 9.49 -34.86
CA ASP A 374 -32.25 8.06 -34.60
C ASP A 374 -31.00 7.24 -34.97
N TRP A 375 -29.84 7.73 -34.53
CA TRP A 375 -28.50 7.23 -34.84
C TRP A 375 -27.92 6.43 -33.67
N ALA A 376 -27.53 5.18 -33.90
CA ALA A 376 -27.07 4.28 -32.85
C ALA A 376 -25.99 3.33 -33.35
N HIS A 377 -24.77 3.48 -32.86
CA HIS A 377 -23.64 2.64 -33.29
C HIS A 377 -22.69 2.30 -32.14
N VAL A 378 -22.06 1.13 -32.26
CA VAL A 378 -20.79 0.85 -31.60
C VAL A 378 -19.72 1.76 -32.20
N LEU A 379 -18.79 2.25 -31.38
CA LEU A 379 -17.72 3.15 -31.79
C LEU A 379 -16.38 2.43 -31.77
N ARG A 380 -15.55 2.63 -32.79
CA ARG A 380 -14.25 1.97 -32.92
C ARG A 380 -13.12 2.97 -33.16
N SER A 381 -11.92 2.63 -32.68
CA SER A 381 -10.68 3.37 -32.95
C SER A 381 -9.51 2.39 -33.03
N ASP A 382 -8.37 2.84 -33.56
CA ASP A 382 -7.29 1.94 -33.96
C ASP A 382 -6.26 1.73 -32.86
N PHE A 383 -5.90 0.47 -32.66
CA PHE A 383 -4.84 0.05 -31.75
C PHE A 383 -3.79 -0.74 -32.52
N VAL A 384 -2.53 -0.59 -32.09
CA VAL A 384 -1.45 -1.48 -32.50
C VAL A 384 -1.39 -2.63 -31.51
N TYR A 385 -1.51 -3.82 -32.05
CA TYR A 385 -1.29 -5.09 -31.38
C TYR A 385 0.09 -5.61 -31.74
N ALA A 386 0.74 -6.27 -30.78
CA ALA A 386 2.05 -6.84 -30.97
C ALA A 386 2.05 -8.31 -30.54
N LYS A 387 2.68 -9.15 -31.35
CA LYS A 387 3.00 -10.52 -30.99
C LYS A 387 4.38 -10.53 -30.37
N TYR A 388 4.47 -11.04 -29.14
CA TYR A 388 5.74 -11.24 -28.47
C TYR A 388 6.06 -12.72 -28.35
N ARG A 389 7.35 -13.04 -28.50
CA ARG A 389 7.93 -14.31 -28.06
C ARG A 389 8.49 -14.07 -26.67
N LYS A 390 7.93 -14.76 -25.68
CA LYS A 390 8.43 -14.78 -24.31
C LYS A 390 9.23 -16.07 -24.10
N GLN A 391 10.42 -15.96 -23.53
CA GLN A 391 11.29 -17.11 -23.27
C GLN A 391 11.85 -17.08 -21.85
N THR A 392 12.09 -18.27 -21.32
CA THR A 392 12.91 -18.46 -20.12
C THR A 392 14.19 -19.15 -20.56
N LEU A 393 15.32 -18.59 -20.16
CA LEU A 393 16.66 -19.06 -20.49
C LEU A 393 17.38 -19.47 -19.21
N ASP A 394 18.26 -20.47 -19.25
CA ASP A 394 19.18 -20.75 -18.14
C ASP A 394 20.36 -19.75 -18.10
N VAL A 395 21.26 -19.91 -17.14
CA VAL A 395 22.48 -19.07 -17.00
C VAL A 395 23.43 -19.15 -18.18
N PHE A 396 23.33 -20.19 -19.00
CA PHE A 396 24.15 -20.41 -20.17
C PHE A 396 23.47 -19.94 -21.47
N GLY A 397 22.23 -19.44 -21.37
CA GLY A 397 21.44 -18.95 -22.50
C GLY A 397 20.66 -20.03 -23.24
N ASN A 398 20.59 -21.26 -22.73
CA ASN A 398 19.76 -22.31 -23.31
C ASN A 398 18.29 -22.02 -23.06
N VAL A 399 17.43 -22.28 -24.05
CA VAL A 399 15.99 -22.06 -23.94
C VAL A 399 15.36 -23.16 -23.11
N CYS A 400 14.85 -22.80 -21.94
CA CYS A 400 14.05 -23.68 -21.08
C CYS A 400 12.59 -23.74 -21.54
N SER A 401 12.07 -22.60 -21.99
CA SER A 401 10.67 -22.45 -22.36
C SER A 401 10.48 -21.34 -23.38
N THR A 402 9.49 -21.49 -24.27
CA THR A 402 9.08 -20.45 -25.22
C THR A 402 7.56 -20.44 -25.34
N TRP A 403 6.96 -19.27 -25.23
CA TRP A 403 5.53 -19.07 -25.49
C TRP A 403 5.31 -17.73 -26.19
N TYR A 404 4.09 -17.52 -26.66
CA TYR A 404 3.72 -16.29 -27.36
C TYR A 404 2.57 -15.58 -26.67
N THR A 405 2.63 -14.26 -26.71
CA THR A 405 1.53 -13.39 -26.32
C THR A 405 1.15 -12.49 -27.50
N ILE A 406 -0.12 -12.11 -27.59
CA ILE A 406 -0.63 -11.00 -28.41
C ILE A 406 -1.14 -9.97 -27.42
N GLU A 407 -0.51 -8.81 -27.41
CA GLU A 407 -0.72 -7.77 -26.41
C GLU A 407 -1.08 -6.45 -27.11
N PRO A 408 -1.94 -5.62 -26.48
CA PRO A 408 -2.19 -4.27 -26.95
C PRO A 408 -0.94 -3.41 -26.64
N LYS A 409 -0.34 -2.78 -27.66
CA LYS A 409 0.89 -1.99 -27.49
C LYS A 409 0.60 -0.50 -27.34
N GLU A 410 -0.29 0.01 -28.19
CA GLU A 410 -0.52 1.45 -28.29
C GLU A 410 -1.86 1.76 -28.91
N TRP A 411 -2.54 2.79 -28.39
CA TRP A 411 -3.58 3.48 -29.14
C TRP A 411 -2.94 4.52 -30.07
N VAL A 412 -3.14 4.36 -31.38
CA VAL A 412 -2.49 5.21 -32.40
C VAL A 412 -3.36 6.37 -32.88
N GLY A 413 -4.52 6.56 -32.26
CA GLY A 413 -5.50 7.55 -32.69
C GLY A 413 -6.08 7.23 -34.09
N GLY A 414 -6.40 8.28 -34.85
CA GLY A 414 -7.01 8.15 -36.18
C GLY A 414 -8.51 8.43 -36.23
N GLY A 415 -9.05 9.04 -35.17
CA GLY A 415 -10.47 9.35 -35.06
C GLY A 415 -11.29 8.19 -34.50
N ILE A 416 -12.61 8.38 -34.53
CA ILE A 416 -13.60 7.38 -34.15
C ILE A 416 -14.43 7.07 -35.38
N VAL A 417 -14.66 5.79 -35.65
CA VAL A 417 -15.52 5.34 -36.76
C VAL A 417 -16.76 4.60 -36.22
N PRO A 418 -17.95 4.82 -36.83
CA PRO A 418 -19.13 4.03 -36.51
C PRO A 418 -18.94 2.58 -36.96
N GLY A 419 -19.23 1.65 -36.06
CA GLY A 419 -19.23 0.21 -36.27
C GLY A 419 -20.64 -0.34 -36.42
N ALA A 420 -20.89 -1.47 -35.78
CA ALA A 420 -22.18 -2.16 -35.83
C ALA A 420 -23.35 -1.24 -35.44
N ASP A 421 -24.47 -1.37 -36.15
CA ASP A 421 -25.71 -0.67 -35.85
C ASP A 421 -26.36 -1.22 -34.57
N GLU A 422 -26.81 -0.30 -33.72
CA GLU A 422 -27.42 -0.56 -32.41
C GLU A 422 -28.84 0.03 -32.35
N SER A 423 -29.45 0.34 -33.50
CA SER A 423 -30.77 0.99 -33.60
C SER A 423 -31.90 0.21 -32.91
N GLN A 424 -31.75 -1.11 -32.77
CA GLN A 424 -32.68 -1.97 -32.02
C GLN A 424 -32.91 -1.54 -30.56
N TYR A 425 -31.98 -0.76 -29.98
CA TYR A 425 -32.05 -0.25 -28.61
C TYR A 425 -32.63 1.18 -28.51
N LEU A 426 -32.84 1.86 -29.64
CA LEU A 426 -33.49 3.18 -29.67
C LEU A 426 -34.98 3.09 -29.31
N HIS A 427 -35.51 4.16 -28.73
CA HIS A 427 -36.93 4.29 -28.35
C HIS A 427 -37.43 3.19 -27.40
N LYS A 428 -36.52 2.65 -26.59
CA LYS A 428 -36.84 1.65 -25.56
C LYS A 428 -36.97 2.24 -24.17
N CYS A 429 -36.75 3.56 -23.99
CA CYS A 429 -36.76 4.15 -22.65
C CYS A 429 -38.13 4.19 -22.00
N LEU A 430 -39.23 4.28 -22.75
CA LEU A 430 -40.58 4.22 -22.17
C LEU A 430 -41.18 2.81 -22.15
N THR A 431 -40.49 1.84 -22.73
CA THR A 431 -40.92 0.44 -22.79
C THR A 431 -39.99 -0.44 -21.94
N THR A 432 -39.00 -1.07 -22.56
CA THR A 432 -38.10 -2.05 -21.93
C THR A 432 -37.33 -1.47 -20.74
N TYR A 433 -36.88 -0.22 -20.84
CA TYR A 433 -35.96 0.39 -19.86
C TYR A 433 -36.62 1.48 -19.00
N ARG A 434 -37.96 1.47 -18.91
CA ARG A 434 -38.75 2.51 -18.22
C ARG A 434 -38.32 2.77 -16.79
N GLN A 435 -37.98 1.71 -16.06
CA GLN A 435 -37.57 1.78 -14.65
C GLN A 435 -36.33 2.67 -14.42
N TRP A 436 -35.46 2.81 -15.43
CA TRP A 436 -34.21 3.58 -15.35
C TRP A 436 -34.20 4.80 -16.28
N SER A 437 -35.37 5.25 -16.72
CA SER A 437 -35.49 6.39 -17.61
C SER A 437 -35.40 7.73 -16.86
N ILE A 438 -34.82 8.72 -17.51
CA ILE A 438 -34.84 10.12 -17.11
C ILE A 438 -35.38 10.96 -18.27
N ARG A 439 -36.31 11.86 -17.96
CA ARG A 439 -36.83 12.83 -18.91
C ARG A 439 -35.86 14.01 -19.02
N GLN A 440 -35.62 14.46 -20.25
CA GLN A 440 -34.83 15.63 -20.59
C GLN A 440 -35.74 16.64 -21.30
N GLY A 441 -35.68 17.90 -20.85
CA GLY A 441 -36.50 18.97 -21.42
C GLY A 441 -35.95 19.49 -22.75
N PRO A 442 -36.74 20.26 -23.50
CA PRO A 442 -36.27 20.89 -24.73
C PRO A 442 -35.14 21.89 -24.43
N GLY A 443 -34.10 21.90 -25.26
CA GLY A 443 -32.92 22.76 -25.08
C GLY A 443 -32.02 22.39 -23.89
N SER A 444 -32.28 21.26 -23.23
CA SER A 444 -31.46 20.80 -22.10
C SER A 444 -30.19 20.09 -22.56
N THR A 445 -29.24 19.93 -21.64
CA THR A 445 -28.02 19.18 -21.88
C THR A 445 -27.85 18.09 -20.84
N TRP A 446 -27.20 16.99 -21.25
CA TRP A 446 -26.81 15.94 -20.34
C TRP A 446 -25.36 15.55 -20.58
N PHE A 447 -24.64 15.36 -19.48
CA PHE A 447 -23.23 15.02 -19.49
C PHE A 447 -22.98 13.80 -18.63
N ARG A 448 -22.13 12.89 -19.13
CA ARG A 448 -21.54 11.82 -18.35
C ARG A 448 -20.08 11.65 -18.70
N ALA A 449 -19.26 11.56 -17.66
CA ALA A 449 -17.95 10.98 -17.74
C ALA A 449 -17.96 9.60 -17.05
N SER A 450 -17.28 8.62 -17.64
CA SER A 450 -17.16 7.29 -17.06
C SER A 450 -15.74 6.77 -17.18
N ASN A 451 -15.27 6.13 -16.11
CA ASN A 451 -13.96 5.46 -16.08
C ASN A 451 -14.04 3.94 -16.34
N LYS A 452 -15.24 3.47 -16.66
CA LYS A 452 -15.49 2.12 -17.19
C LYS A 452 -16.83 2.18 -17.89
N LEU A 453 -16.90 1.67 -19.11
CA LEU A 453 -18.16 1.41 -19.79
C LEU A 453 -18.55 -0.05 -19.56
N ARG A 454 -18.43 -0.88 -20.59
CA ARG A 454 -18.69 -2.31 -20.53
C ARG A 454 -17.51 -3.08 -21.13
N THR A 455 -17.45 -4.37 -20.83
CA THR A 455 -16.53 -5.28 -21.52
C THR A 455 -17.20 -5.83 -22.77
N TRP A 456 -16.53 -5.65 -23.91
CA TRP A 456 -16.91 -6.24 -25.19
C TRP A 456 -16.17 -7.56 -25.38
N GLY A 457 -16.92 -8.64 -25.63
CA GLY A 457 -16.38 -10.00 -25.79
C GLY A 457 -15.49 -10.22 -27.02
N ALA A 458 -15.72 -9.43 -28.08
CA ALA A 458 -15.00 -9.49 -29.35
C ALA A 458 -14.76 -8.06 -29.86
N ALA A 459 -13.95 -7.32 -29.12
CA ALA A 459 -13.67 -5.91 -29.39
C ALA A 459 -12.81 -5.69 -30.64
N ALA A 460 -11.88 -6.61 -30.92
CA ALA A 460 -11.05 -6.65 -32.13
C ALA A 460 -10.77 -8.11 -32.52
N THR A 461 -10.29 -8.36 -33.74
CA THR A 461 -9.96 -9.70 -34.24
C THR A 461 -8.58 -9.69 -34.86
N VAL A 462 -7.58 -10.02 -34.05
CA VAL A 462 -6.17 -9.84 -34.41
C VAL A 462 -5.66 -11.07 -35.15
N GLY A 463 -5.07 -10.86 -36.33
CA GLY A 463 -4.66 -11.92 -37.27
C GLY A 463 -3.29 -12.56 -37.01
N LEU A 464 -2.34 -11.88 -36.35
CA LEU A 464 -0.94 -12.19 -35.97
C LEU A 464 -0.47 -13.67 -35.85
N GLY A 465 -0.70 -14.49 -36.88
CA GLY A 465 -0.50 -15.93 -36.86
C GLY A 465 -1.45 -16.66 -35.89
N SER A 466 -2.61 -16.09 -35.59
CA SER A 466 -3.62 -16.66 -34.69
C SER A 466 -4.79 -17.30 -35.39
N GLY A 467 -4.99 -17.01 -36.69
CA GLY A 467 -6.21 -17.38 -37.41
C GLY A 467 -7.41 -16.48 -37.10
N GLY A 468 -7.20 -15.33 -36.45
CA GLY A 468 -8.25 -14.37 -36.08
C GLY A 468 -8.69 -14.52 -34.62
N LEU A 469 -7.82 -14.12 -33.69
CA LEU A 469 -8.13 -14.17 -32.26
C LEU A 469 -9.02 -12.98 -31.89
N ALA A 470 -10.26 -13.28 -31.48
CA ALA A 470 -11.14 -12.27 -30.91
C ALA A 470 -10.66 -11.89 -29.50
N VAL A 471 -10.24 -10.63 -29.33
CA VAL A 471 -9.83 -10.09 -28.02
C VAL A 471 -10.99 -9.36 -27.36
N GLN A 472 -11.05 -9.44 -26.04
CA GLN A 472 -11.95 -8.64 -25.23
C GLN A 472 -11.32 -7.27 -24.99
N ALA A 473 -12.14 -6.23 -24.94
CA ALA A 473 -11.68 -4.93 -24.48
C ALA A 473 -12.73 -4.31 -23.60
N TRP A 474 -12.29 -3.44 -22.71
CA TRP A 474 -13.15 -2.43 -22.15
C TRP A 474 -12.39 -1.12 -22.09
N THR A 475 -13.14 -0.04 -22.26
CA THR A 475 -12.60 1.31 -22.28
C THR A 475 -12.97 2.06 -21.02
N GLY A 476 -12.04 2.91 -20.61
CA GLY A 476 -12.27 3.88 -19.53
C GLY A 476 -11.30 3.80 -18.36
N ALA A 477 -10.39 2.83 -18.28
CA ALA A 477 -9.74 2.47 -17.03
C ALA A 477 -8.74 3.46 -16.41
N SER A 478 -8.63 4.69 -16.88
CA SER A 478 -7.74 5.68 -16.26
C SER A 478 -8.30 7.08 -16.12
N ARG A 479 -9.15 7.55 -17.04
CA ARG A 479 -9.90 8.82 -16.98
C ARG A 479 -10.55 9.21 -18.32
N TRP A 480 -11.81 9.62 -18.22
CA TRP A 480 -12.68 10.36 -19.18
C TRP A 480 -12.90 9.73 -20.56
N VAL A 481 -13.78 8.72 -20.62
CA VAL A 481 -14.71 8.61 -21.76
C VAL A 481 -15.89 9.53 -21.47
N THR A 482 -16.22 10.43 -22.39
CA THR A 482 -17.29 11.41 -22.18
C THR A 482 -18.43 11.25 -23.18
N TYR A 483 -19.64 11.47 -22.65
CA TYR A 483 -20.88 11.59 -23.38
C TYR A 483 -21.43 12.98 -23.14
N GLN A 484 -21.76 13.68 -24.21
CA GLN A 484 -22.49 14.94 -24.16
C GLN A 484 -23.72 14.83 -25.04
N TYR A 485 -24.87 15.20 -24.51
CA TYR A 485 -26.13 15.26 -25.25
C TYR A 485 -26.66 16.68 -25.18
N TYR A 486 -27.07 17.19 -26.35
CA TYR A 486 -27.76 18.45 -26.53
C TYR A 486 -29.13 18.14 -27.12
N PHE A 487 -30.19 18.38 -26.35
CA PHE A 487 -31.55 18.09 -26.76
C PHE A 487 -32.16 19.31 -27.46
N GLY A 488 -32.70 19.10 -28.65
CA GLY A 488 -33.34 20.12 -29.44
C GLY A 488 -34.68 20.57 -28.87
N SER A 489 -35.40 21.36 -29.64
CA SER A 489 -36.67 21.99 -29.24
C SER A 489 -37.88 21.55 -30.06
N GLN A 490 -37.68 20.70 -31.07
CA GLN A 490 -38.76 20.18 -31.91
C GLN A 490 -39.53 19.06 -31.20
N VAL A 491 -38.86 18.30 -30.34
CA VAL A 491 -39.44 17.26 -29.49
C VAL A 491 -39.53 17.78 -28.06
N PHE A 492 -40.74 17.71 -27.48
CA PHE A 492 -41.00 18.26 -26.14
C PHE A 492 -40.43 17.39 -25.01
N ASP A 493 -40.36 16.08 -25.23
CA ASP A 493 -39.89 15.11 -24.24
C ASP A 493 -38.79 14.22 -24.82
N HIS A 494 -37.57 14.45 -24.37
CA HIS A 494 -36.44 13.58 -24.64
C HIS A 494 -36.26 12.59 -23.50
N TYR A 495 -35.77 11.39 -23.79
CA TYR A 495 -35.52 10.37 -22.78
C TYR A 495 -34.15 9.76 -22.95
N LEU A 496 -33.43 9.63 -21.83
CA LEU A 496 -32.27 8.76 -21.70
C LEU A 496 -32.61 7.65 -20.70
N CYS A 497 -32.08 6.45 -20.91
CA CYS A 497 -32.29 5.33 -20.00
C CYS A 497 -31.07 4.40 -19.96
N GLY A 498 -31.00 3.59 -18.92
CA GLY A 498 -29.98 2.55 -18.77
C GLY A 498 -30.58 1.14 -18.68
N ASN A 499 -29.73 0.13 -18.84
CA ASN A 499 -30.13 -1.28 -18.75
C ASN A 499 -30.16 -1.78 -17.29
N ASP A 500 -29.22 -1.34 -16.47
CA ASP A 500 -28.97 -1.85 -15.11
C ASP A 500 -28.93 -0.75 -14.03
N GLY A 501 -29.16 0.50 -14.41
CA GLY A 501 -29.28 1.63 -13.50
C GLY A 501 -29.62 2.91 -14.25
N TYR A 502 -29.77 4.02 -13.52
CA TYR A 502 -29.95 5.33 -14.17
C TYR A 502 -28.76 5.69 -15.07
N PRO A 503 -28.94 6.48 -16.15
CA PRO A 503 -27.92 6.72 -17.17
C PRO A 503 -26.54 7.18 -16.67
N ARG A 504 -26.48 7.85 -15.51
CA ARG A 504 -25.22 8.28 -14.89
C ARG A 504 -24.36 7.13 -14.36
N ARG A 505 -24.96 5.98 -14.02
CA ARG A 505 -24.29 4.83 -13.41
C ARG A 505 -24.45 3.53 -14.20
N SER A 506 -25.34 3.53 -15.19
CA SER A 506 -25.65 2.38 -16.04
C SER A 506 -24.44 1.94 -16.86
N THR A 507 -24.35 0.64 -17.14
CA THR A 507 -23.35 0.08 -18.05
C THR A 507 -23.53 0.59 -19.48
N ARG A 508 -24.79 0.79 -19.91
CA ARG A 508 -25.16 1.33 -21.24
C ARG A 508 -26.06 2.56 -21.12
N VAL A 509 -26.04 3.43 -22.13
CA VAL A 509 -26.95 4.58 -22.23
C VAL A 509 -27.72 4.48 -23.53
N PHE A 510 -29.05 4.45 -23.43
CA PHE A 510 -29.95 4.43 -24.59
C PHE A 510 -30.72 5.76 -24.66
N ALA A 511 -31.22 6.06 -25.85
CA ALA A 511 -31.95 7.30 -26.13
C ALA A 511 -33.31 7.03 -26.79
N GLY A 512 -34.26 7.92 -26.50
CA GLY A 512 -35.59 7.95 -27.11
C GLY A 512 -36.66 7.24 -26.29
N GLY A 513 -37.89 7.72 -26.39
CA GLY A 513 -39.06 7.21 -25.68
C GLY A 513 -40.15 6.72 -26.60
#